data_AF-A0A377HYA0-F1
#
_entry.id   AF-A0A377HYA0-F1
#
_cell.length_a   1.000
_cell.length_b   1.000
_cell.length_c   1.000
_cell.angle_alpha   90.00
_cell.angle_beta   90.00
_cell.angle_gamma   90.00
#
_symmetry.space_group_name_H-M   'P 1'
#
loop_
_entity.id
_entity.type
_entity.pdbx_description
1 polymer ?
#
loop_
_entity_poly.entity_id
_entity_poly.type
_entity_poly.pdbx_seq_one_letter_code
_entity_poly.pdbx_strand_id
1 'polypeptide(L)'
;MKLISSQRYLDEAIVAVKIENEDFEVQVSPEFEFEGETYRVVMDGHHSYAAAKKAGVEPVFYEQDARDNDCIALLENGNIEDFFDVCRIDSGWYDIETGYDIW
;
A
#
# COMPACT_ATOMS: atom_id res chain seq x y z
N MET A 1 -5.58 -0.82 12.88
CA MET A 1 -4.59 -0.87 11.78
C MET A 1 -5.17 -0.10 10.61
N LYS A 2 -4.43 0.89 10.11
CA LYS A 2 -4.81 1.69 8.93
C LYS A 2 -3.93 1.26 7.75
N LEU A 3 -4.58 0.97 6.62
CA LEU A 3 -3.88 0.72 5.36
C LEU A 3 -3.67 2.06 4.66
N ILE A 4 -2.42 2.40 4.38
CA ILE A 4 -2.03 3.71 3.86
C ILE A 4 -1.24 3.59 2.56
N SER A 5 -1.26 4.65 1.76
CA SER A 5 -0.52 4.75 0.50
C SER A 5 -0.04 6.19 0.29
N SER A 6 0.96 6.34 -0.57
CA SER A 6 1.44 7.62 -1.11
C SER A 6 1.29 7.70 -2.64
N GLN A 7 0.54 6.77 -3.24
CA GLN A 7 0.18 6.78 -4.65
C GLN A 7 -1.33 7.04 -4.80
N ARG A 8 -1.71 8.13 -5.48
CA ARG A 8 -3.11 8.45 -5.82
C ARG A 8 -3.42 8.19 -7.27
N TYR A 9 -2.42 8.20 -8.15
CA TYR A 9 -2.65 7.93 -9.57
C TYR A 9 -3.11 6.48 -9.79
N LEU A 10 -4.23 6.35 -10.51
CA LEU A 10 -4.77 5.09 -11.00
C LEU A 10 -5.12 5.22 -12.48
N ASP A 11 -4.65 4.26 -13.27
CA ASP A 11 -5.03 4.10 -14.66
C ASP A 11 -6.24 3.16 -14.76
N GLU A 12 -7.39 3.70 -15.14
CA GLU A 12 -8.64 2.95 -15.26
C GLU A 12 -8.57 1.80 -16.28
N ALA A 13 -7.71 1.89 -17.31
CA ALA A 13 -7.52 0.79 -18.26
C ALA A 13 -6.78 -0.38 -17.60
N ILE A 14 -5.77 -0.11 -16.77
CA ILE A 14 -5.07 -1.14 -16.00
C ILE A 14 -6.02 -1.76 -14.98
N VAL A 15 -6.82 -0.95 -14.27
CA VAL A 15 -7.84 -1.45 -13.33
C VAL A 15 -8.83 -2.38 -14.02
N ALA A 16 -9.33 -2.02 -15.20
CA ALA A 16 -10.25 -2.87 -15.96
C ALA A 16 -9.61 -4.22 -16.33
N VAL A 17 -8.37 -4.22 -16.81
CA VAL A 17 -7.63 -5.45 -17.13
C VAL A 17 -7.40 -6.33 -15.89
N LYS A 18 -7.12 -5.72 -14.73
CA LYS A 18 -6.97 -6.44 -13.46
C LYS A 18 -8.29 -7.10 -13.02
N ILE A 19 -9.42 -6.41 -13.17
CA ILE A 19 -10.75 -6.99 -12.90
C ILE A 19 -11.03 -8.18 -13.82
N GLU A 20 -10.77 -8.04 -15.12
CA GLU A 20 -11.01 -9.10 -16.12
C GLU A 20 -10.17 -10.36 -15.84
N ASN A 21 -8.96 -10.19 -15.33
CA ASN A 21 -8.05 -11.29 -15.01
C ASN A 21 -8.18 -11.80 -13.56
N GLU A 22 -9.10 -11.25 -12.77
CA GLU A 22 -9.23 -11.51 -11.33
C GLU A 22 -7.90 -11.34 -10.55
N ASP A 23 -7.08 -10.38 -11.00
CA ASP A 23 -5.78 -10.07 -10.42
C ASP A 23 -5.95 -9.01 -9.34
N PHE A 24 -6.08 -9.49 -8.11
CA PHE A 24 -6.37 -8.70 -6.90
C PHE A 24 -5.23 -8.76 -5.87
N GLU A 25 -4.02 -9.13 -6.32
CA GLU A 25 -2.86 -9.24 -5.44
C GLU A 25 -2.28 -7.85 -5.11
N VAL A 26 -2.06 -7.60 -3.83
CA VAL A 26 -1.56 -6.31 -3.31
C VAL A 26 -0.37 -6.59 -2.40
N GLN A 27 0.77 -6.00 -2.72
CA GLN A 27 2.01 -6.16 -1.94
C GLN A 27 2.03 -5.08 -0.85
N VAL A 28 2.25 -5.49 0.39
CA VAL A 28 2.14 -4.62 1.56
C VAL A 28 3.35 -4.79 2.48
N SER A 29 3.66 -3.74 3.25
CA SER A 29 4.65 -3.84 4.31
C SER A 29 4.16 -4.75 5.45
N PRO A 30 5.05 -5.18 6.36
CA PRO A 30 4.65 -5.60 7.69
C PRO A 30 3.88 -4.50 8.42
N GLU A 31 3.06 -4.88 9.40
CA GLU A 31 2.45 -3.90 10.30
C GLU A 31 3.51 -3.28 11.22
N PHE A 32 3.41 -1.98 11.47
CA PHE A 32 4.29 -1.25 12.38
C PHE A 32 3.53 -0.20 13.18
N GLU A 33 4.07 0.18 14.33
CA GLU A 33 3.52 1.25 15.18
C GLU A 33 4.25 2.57 14.91
N PHE A 34 3.49 3.63 14.70
CA PHE A 34 4.02 4.99 14.56
C PHE A 34 3.06 5.97 15.22
N GLU A 35 3.58 6.90 16.03
CA GLU A 35 2.77 7.89 16.77
C GLU A 35 1.58 7.30 17.57
N GLY A 36 1.72 6.07 18.08
CA GLY A 36 0.70 5.37 18.88
C GLY A 36 -0.43 4.73 18.07
N GLU A 37 -0.31 4.66 16.74
CA GLU A 37 -1.25 4.01 15.83
C GLU A 37 -0.54 2.91 15.03
N THR A 38 -1.28 1.85 14.68
CA THR A 38 -0.76 0.75 13.85
C THR A 38 -1.05 1.01 12.38
N TYR A 39 -0.02 0.97 11.55
CA TYR A 39 -0.10 1.20 10.11
C TYR A 39 0.39 -0.01 9.32
N ARG A 40 -0.07 -0.07 8.07
CA ARG A 40 0.44 -0.95 7.03
C ARG A 40 0.48 -0.18 5.72
N VAL A 41 1.55 -0.29 4.95
CA VAL A 41 1.71 0.44 3.69
C VAL A 41 1.42 -0.46 2.50
N VAL A 42 0.69 0.04 1.50
CA VAL A 42 0.64 -0.55 0.17
C VAL A 42 1.95 -0.22 -0.56
N MET A 43 2.77 -1.23 -0.79
CA MET A 43 4.07 -1.12 -1.44
C MET A 43 3.93 -1.21 -2.96
N ASP A 44 3.04 -2.09 -3.44
CA ASP A 44 2.68 -2.23 -4.85
C ASP A 44 1.27 -2.84 -4.99
N GLY A 45 0.72 -2.84 -6.20
CA GLY A 45 -0.61 -3.39 -6.48
C GLY A 45 -1.74 -2.40 -6.27
N HIS A 46 -1.49 -1.08 -6.30
CA HIS A 46 -2.51 -0.03 -6.17
C HIS A 46 -3.68 -0.21 -7.15
N HIS A 47 -3.39 -0.59 -8.41
CA HIS A 47 -4.43 -0.88 -9.41
C HIS A 47 -5.20 -2.17 -9.09
N SER A 48 -4.53 -3.20 -8.56
CA SER A 48 -5.17 -4.45 -8.12
C SER A 48 -6.07 -4.21 -6.90
N TYR A 49 -5.68 -3.33 -5.99
CA TYR A 49 -6.51 -2.88 -4.87
C TYR A 49 -7.79 -2.18 -5.37
N ALA A 50 -7.63 -1.20 -6.27
CA ALA A 50 -8.76 -0.50 -6.88
C ALA A 50 -9.68 -1.46 -7.65
N ALA A 51 -9.09 -2.44 -8.35
CA ALA A 51 -9.82 -3.49 -9.06
C ALA A 51 -10.67 -4.34 -8.10
N ALA A 52 -10.08 -4.82 -6.99
CA ALA A 52 -10.79 -5.60 -5.97
C ALA A 52 -11.99 -4.82 -5.40
N LYS A 53 -11.75 -3.56 -4.99
CA LYS A 53 -12.80 -2.66 -4.47
C LYS A 53 -13.93 -2.43 -5.47
N LYS A 54 -13.59 -2.23 -6.75
CA LYS A 54 -14.57 -2.01 -7.84
C LYS A 54 -15.34 -3.28 -8.20
N ALA A 55 -14.71 -4.45 -8.08
CA ALA A 55 -15.36 -5.75 -8.26
C ALA A 55 -16.17 -6.21 -7.04
N GLY A 56 -16.03 -5.54 -5.89
CA GLY A 56 -16.72 -5.90 -4.65
C GLY A 56 -16.17 -7.16 -4.00
N VAL A 57 -14.88 -7.44 -4.20
CA VAL A 57 -14.16 -8.58 -3.60
C VAL A 57 -13.04 -8.07 -2.69
N GLU A 58 -12.61 -8.92 -1.77
CA GLU A 58 -11.48 -8.61 -0.90
C GLU A 58 -10.16 -8.75 -1.68
N PRO A 59 -9.22 -7.78 -1.57
CA PRO A 59 -7.89 -7.93 -2.12
C PRO A 59 -7.10 -9.03 -1.42
N VAL A 60 -6.14 -9.63 -2.12
CA VAL A 60 -5.23 -10.63 -1.56
C VAL A 60 -3.92 -9.94 -1.17
N PHE A 61 -3.72 -9.75 0.14
CA PHE A 61 -2.51 -9.11 0.64
C PHE A 61 -1.35 -10.08 0.78
N TYR A 62 -0.20 -9.70 0.21
CA TYR A 62 1.08 -10.37 0.39
C TYR A 62 2.02 -9.45 1.14
N GLU A 63 2.40 -9.88 2.34
CA GLU A 63 3.39 -9.16 3.15
C GLU A 63 4.79 -9.36 2.58
N GLN A 64 5.47 -8.25 2.30
CA GLN A 64 6.86 -8.24 1.84
C GLN A 64 7.81 -8.29 3.04
N ASP A 65 8.92 -9.00 2.87
CA ASP A 65 10.09 -8.90 3.76
C ASP A 65 11.24 -8.10 3.11
N ALA A 66 12.33 -7.92 3.85
CA ALA A 66 13.52 -7.20 3.35
C ALA A 66 14.22 -7.86 2.14
N ARG A 67 13.86 -9.09 1.75
CA ARG A 67 14.35 -9.77 0.54
C ARG A 67 13.47 -9.46 -0.67
N ASP A 68 12.19 -9.18 -0.45
CA ASP A 68 11.25 -8.78 -1.50
C ASP A 68 11.40 -7.30 -1.84
N ASN A 69 11.63 -6.46 -0.81
CA ASN A 69 11.77 -5.01 -0.96
C ASN A 69 12.74 -4.45 0.09
N ASP A 70 13.84 -3.83 -0.37
CA ASP A 70 14.91 -3.33 0.50
C ASP A 70 14.46 -2.21 1.44
N CYS A 71 13.40 -1.48 1.09
CA CYS A 71 12.81 -0.46 1.95
C CYS A 71 12.25 -1.06 3.25
N ILE A 72 11.81 -2.33 3.23
CA ILE A 72 11.32 -3.01 4.45
C ILE A 72 12.43 -3.15 5.50
N ALA A 73 13.70 -3.21 5.09
CA ALA A 73 14.81 -3.20 6.03
C ALA A 73 14.84 -1.91 6.88
N LEU A 74 14.35 -0.78 6.38
CA LEU A 74 14.24 0.45 7.17
C LEU A 74 13.22 0.28 8.31
N LEU A 75 12.06 -0.33 8.03
CA LEU A 75 11.07 -0.66 9.06
C LEU A 75 11.63 -1.64 10.09
N GLU A 76 12.27 -2.72 9.66
CA GLU A 76 12.85 -3.73 10.55
C GLU A 76 13.90 -3.15 11.50
N ASN A 77 14.64 -2.12 11.05
CA ASN A 77 15.64 -1.42 11.86
C ASN A 77 15.05 -0.26 12.68
N GLY A 78 13.74 -0.01 12.61
CA GLY A 78 13.06 1.06 13.34
C GLY A 78 13.22 2.46 12.74
N ASN A 79 13.74 2.57 11.52
CA ASN A 79 13.92 3.83 10.79
C ASN A 79 12.62 4.18 10.02
N ILE A 80 11.53 4.40 10.74
CA ILE A 80 10.18 4.56 10.17
C ILE A 80 10.06 5.84 9.32
N GLU A 81 10.66 6.95 9.75
CA GLU A 81 10.63 8.20 9.00
C GLU A 81 11.35 8.07 7.64
N ASP A 82 12.55 7.45 7.63
CA ASP A 82 13.29 7.17 6.39
C ASP A 82 12.49 6.23 5.47
N PHE A 83 11.81 5.23 6.04
CA PHE A 83 10.92 4.36 5.29
C PHE A 83 9.81 5.16 4.59
N PHE A 84 9.17 6.09 5.30
CA PHE A 84 8.15 6.95 4.70
C PHE A 84 8.69 7.87 3.61
N ASP A 85 9.89 8.42 3.78
CA ASP A 85 10.50 9.30 2.79
C ASP A 85 10.89 8.54 1.52
N VAL A 86 11.48 7.36 1.65
CA VAL A 86 11.93 6.53 0.52
C VAL A 86 10.77 5.87 -0.21
N CYS A 87 9.72 5.45 0.50
CA CYS A 87 8.56 4.78 -0.11
C CYS A 87 7.49 5.76 -0.63
N ARG A 88 7.74 7.07 -0.58
CA ARG A 88 6.80 8.06 -1.08
C ARG A 88 6.78 8.06 -2.61
N ILE A 89 5.59 8.00 -3.22
CA ILE A 89 5.42 7.88 -4.67
C ILE A 89 5.02 9.22 -5.31
N ASP A 90 3.73 9.58 -5.29
CA ASP A 90 3.21 10.72 -6.05
C ASP A 90 2.47 11.76 -5.18
N SER A 91 2.24 11.46 -3.91
CA SER A 91 1.43 12.27 -2.99
C SER A 91 1.91 12.15 -1.54
N GLY A 92 1.27 12.91 -0.65
CA GLY A 92 1.37 12.69 0.80
C GLY A 92 0.76 11.36 1.20
N TRP A 93 1.02 10.94 2.43
CA TRP A 93 0.49 9.69 2.97
C TRP A 93 -0.97 9.86 3.35
N TYR A 94 -1.81 8.95 2.87
CA TYR A 94 -3.25 8.99 3.12
C TYR A 94 -3.78 7.61 3.47
N ASP A 95 -4.90 7.58 4.20
CA ASP A 95 -5.65 6.36 4.48
C ASP A 95 -6.41 5.93 3.22
N ILE A 96 -6.13 4.72 2.71
CA ILE A 96 -6.66 4.27 1.41
C ILE A 96 -8.17 4.02 1.43
N GLU A 97 -8.74 3.76 2.61
CA GLU A 97 -10.16 3.47 2.75
C GLU A 97 -11.01 4.73 2.78
N THR A 98 -10.53 5.74 3.50
CA THR A 98 -11.24 7.00 3.68
C THR A 98 -10.82 8.09 2.69
N GLY A 99 -9.62 7.98 2.12
CA GLY A 99 -9.02 8.97 1.24
C GLY A 99 -8.42 10.20 1.94
N TYR A 100 -8.52 10.26 3.28
CA TYR A 100 -8.03 11.40 4.07
C TYR A 100 -6.52 11.38 4.23
N ASP A 101 -5.91 12.55 4.05
CA ASP A 101 -4.49 12.76 4.27
C ASP A 101 -4.14 12.57 5.75
N ILE A 102 -2.96 12.00 5.98
CA ILE A 102 -2.38 11.76 7.31
C ILE A 102 -1.14 12.67 7.46
N TRP A 103 -0.20 12.58 6.52
CA TRP A 103 1.06 13.35 6.50
C TRP A 103 1.41 13.88 5.10
#